data_AF-A0A516INV9-F1
#
_entry.id   AF-A0A516INV9-F1
#
_cell.length_a   1.000
_cell.length_b   1.000
_cell.length_c   1.000
_cell.angle_alpha   90.00
_cell.angle_beta   90.00
_cell.angle_gamma   90.00
#
_symmetry.space_group_name_H-M   'P 1'
#
loop_
_entity.id
_entity.type
_entity.pdbx_description
1 polymer ?
#
loop_
_entity_poly.entity_id
_entity_poly.type
_entity_poly.pdbx_seq_one_letter_code
_entity_poly.pdbx_strand_id
1 'polypeptide(L)'
;MADIVYLDQDDPRPEGGEEEPWLFIDEREGKYFGSGGAWRESGEWVGYGSLEENDVSLERALQAAQRWAGRFNVETIYVFLKR
;
A
#
# COMPACT_ATOMS: atom_id res chain seq x y z
N MET A 1 -4.14 12.46 -6.02
CA MET A 1 -3.00 11.74 -5.40
C MET A 1 -3.53 11.13 -4.13
N ALA A 2 -3.18 9.89 -3.84
CA ALA A 2 -3.61 9.24 -2.60
C ALA A 2 -2.95 9.92 -1.39
N ASP A 3 -3.69 10.04 -0.30
CA ASP A 3 -3.16 10.51 0.97
C ASP A 3 -2.19 9.48 1.55
N ILE A 4 -1.16 9.95 2.26
CA ILE A 4 -0.15 9.10 2.88
C ILE A 4 -0.27 9.24 4.39
N VAL A 5 -0.60 8.13 5.06
CA VAL A 5 -0.74 8.06 6.51
C VAL A 5 0.37 7.19 7.07
N TYR A 6 1.17 7.75 7.98
CA TYR A 6 2.25 7.03 8.65
C TYR A 6 1.77 6.50 10.01
N LEU A 7 1.92 5.19 10.20
CA LEU A 7 1.54 4.45 11.39
C LEU A 7 2.77 3.75 11.98
N ASP A 8 2.70 3.44 13.28
CA ASP A 8 3.69 2.60 13.92
C ASP A 8 3.55 1.15 13.42
N GLN A 9 4.66 0.41 13.35
CA GLN A 9 4.66 -0.96 12.80
C GLN A 9 3.69 -1.91 13.51
N ASP A 10 3.44 -1.66 14.81
CA ASP A 10 2.55 -2.46 15.64
C ASP A 10 1.12 -1.89 15.71
N ASP A 11 0.83 -0.78 15.02
CA ASP A 11 -0.53 -0.25 14.95
C ASP A 11 -1.47 -1.24 14.24
N PRO A 12 -2.73 -1.32 14.68
CA PRO A 12 -3.72 -2.14 13.99
C PRO A 12 -3.88 -1.65 12.55
N ARG A 13 -3.96 -2.59 11.60
CA ARG A 13 -4.26 -2.25 10.22
C ARG A 13 -5.66 -1.67 10.13
N PRO A 14 -5.87 -0.54 9.42
CA PRO A 14 -7.20 -0.04 9.13
C PRO A 14 -8.00 -1.13 8.42
N GLU A 15 -9.13 -1.49 9.01
CA GLU A 15 -10.12 -2.36 8.37
C GLU A 15 -10.88 -1.51 7.33
N GLY A 16 -10.36 -1.46 6.10
CA GLY A 16 -11.23 -1.25 4.95
C GLY A 16 -12.04 -2.54 4.80
N GLY A 17 -13.35 -2.45 4.54
CA GLY A 17 -14.15 -3.65 4.31
C GLY A 17 -13.52 -4.53 3.22
N GLU A 18 -13.79 -5.84 3.19
CA GLU A 18 -13.24 -6.76 2.18
C GLU A 18 -13.53 -6.30 0.72
N GLU A 19 -14.53 -5.43 0.56
CA GLU A 19 -14.99 -4.85 -0.69
C GLU A 19 -14.32 -3.49 -1.03
N GLU A 20 -13.63 -2.85 -0.10
CA GLU A 20 -13.03 -1.53 -0.29
C GLU A 20 -11.57 -1.61 -0.78
N PRO A 21 -11.13 -0.73 -1.70
CA PRO A 21 -9.74 -0.68 -2.10
C PRO A 21 -8.81 -0.28 -0.94
N TRP A 22 -7.70 -0.99 -0.78
CA TRP A 22 -6.72 -0.74 0.26
C TRP A 22 -5.29 -0.86 -0.27
N LEU A 23 -4.37 -0.14 0.37
CA LEU A 23 -2.95 -0.17 0.03
C LEU A 23 -2.08 0.09 1.26
N PHE A 24 -1.12 -0.80 1.48
CA PHE A 24 -0.18 -0.78 2.59
C PHE A 24 1.26 -0.83 2.10
N ILE A 25 2.13 -0.13 2.82
CA ILE A 25 3.57 -0.29 2.74
C ILE A 25 4.05 -0.68 4.14
N ASP A 26 4.70 -1.84 4.25
CA ASP A 26 5.31 -2.32 5.49
C ASP A 26 6.82 -2.13 5.42
N GLU A 27 7.42 -1.60 6.49
CA GLU A 27 8.85 -1.70 6.74
C GLU A 27 9.16 -2.92 7.62
N ARG A 28 10.14 -3.72 7.22
CA ARG A 28 10.68 -4.83 8.01
C ARG A 28 12.19 -4.92 7.81
N GLU A 29 12.93 -4.74 8.90
CA GLU A 29 14.40 -4.85 8.91
C GLU A 29 15.11 -3.92 7.88
N GLY A 30 14.58 -2.72 7.70
CA GLY A 30 15.07 -1.71 6.76
C GLY A 30 14.61 -1.91 5.31
N LYS A 31 13.74 -2.89 5.06
CA LYS A 31 13.20 -3.20 3.73
C LYS A 31 11.73 -2.85 3.63
N TYR A 32 11.26 -2.49 2.44
CA TYR A 32 9.90 -2.04 2.19
C TYR A 32 9.15 -3.04 1.32
N PHE A 33 7.89 -3.29 1.67
CA PHE A 33 7.01 -4.22 0.97
C PHE A 33 5.67 -3.55 0.73
N GLY A 34 5.21 -3.58 -0.52
CA GLY A 34 3.90 -3.06 -0.90
C GLY A 34 2.87 -4.18 -0.99
N SER A 35 1.69 -3.99 -0.38
CA SER A 35 0.56 -4.90 -0.54
C SER A 35 -0.74 -4.13 -0.68
N GLY A 36 -1.65 -4.59 -1.54
CA GLY A 36 -2.91 -3.89 -1.79
C GLY A 36 -3.94 -4.76 -2.48
N GLY A 37 -5.18 -4.30 -2.48
CA GLY A 37 -6.30 -4.94 -3.14
C GLY A 37 -7.28 -3.89 -3.62
N ALA A 38 -7.83 -4.08 -4.82
CA ALA A 38 -8.88 -3.23 -5.38
C ALA A 38 -9.71 -4.02 -6.39
N TRP A 39 -10.78 -3.40 -6.87
CA TRP A 39 -11.66 -3.95 -7.89
C TRP A 39 -11.59 -3.12 -9.16
N ARG A 40 -11.57 -3.78 -10.32
CA ARG A 40 -11.79 -3.10 -11.61
C ARG A 40 -13.26 -2.72 -11.76
N GLU A 41 -13.54 -1.80 -12.68
CA GLU A 41 -14.92 -1.49 -13.10
C GLU A 41 -15.69 -2.73 -13.59
N SER A 42 -14.98 -3.76 -14.09
CA SER A 42 -15.56 -5.05 -14.48
C SER A 42 -15.97 -5.95 -13.31
N GLY A 43 -15.65 -5.58 -12.06
CA GLY A 43 -15.85 -6.43 -10.88
C GLY A 43 -14.77 -7.50 -10.69
N GLU A 44 -13.65 -7.44 -11.42
CA GLU A 44 -12.50 -8.33 -11.20
C GLU A 44 -11.62 -7.81 -10.06
N TRP A 45 -11.27 -8.68 -9.12
CA TRP A 45 -10.32 -8.36 -8.05
C TRP A 45 -8.90 -8.27 -8.58
N VAL A 46 -8.14 -7.28 -8.12
CA VAL A 46 -6.74 -7.06 -8.49
C VAL A 46 -5.90 -6.83 -7.25
N GLY A 47 -4.86 -7.65 -7.09
CA GLY A 47 -3.86 -7.50 -6.05
C GLY A 47 -2.72 -6.58 -6.47
N TYR A 48 -2.18 -5.87 -5.49
CA TYR A 48 -0.86 -5.24 -5.55
C TYR A 48 0.10 -6.03 -4.67
N GLY A 49 1.26 -6.36 -5.23
CA GLY A 49 2.37 -6.94 -4.50
C GLY A 49 3.66 -6.33 -5.02
N SER A 50 4.45 -5.76 -4.13
CA SER A 50 5.79 -5.25 -4.43
C SER A 50 6.80 -5.87 -3.48
N LEU A 51 7.94 -6.25 -4.05
CA LEU A 51 9.02 -6.94 -3.34
C LEU A 51 10.14 -5.97 -2.99
N GLU A 52 10.91 -6.32 -1.96
CA GLU A 52 12.09 -5.58 -1.49
C GLU A 52 13.10 -5.26 -2.61
N GLU A 53 13.19 -6.10 -3.63
CA GLU A 53 14.08 -5.93 -4.78
C GLU A 53 13.71 -4.72 -5.65
N ASN A 54 12.42 -4.35 -5.66
CA ASN A 54 11.89 -3.19 -6.40
C ASN A 54 11.81 -1.94 -5.51
N ASP A 55 11.52 -2.15 -4.23
CA ASP A 55 11.28 -1.09 -3.24
C ASP A 55 12.48 -0.92 -2.30
N VAL A 56 13.65 -0.67 -2.90
CA VAL A 56 14.93 -0.50 -2.20
C VAL A 56 14.98 0.70 -1.24
N SER A 57 13.97 1.57 -1.28
CA SER A 57 13.79 2.68 -0.35
C SER A 57 12.30 3.01 -0.18
N LEU A 58 11.97 3.70 0.92
CA LEU A 58 10.62 4.19 1.17
C LEU A 58 10.10 5.05 0.01
N GLU A 59 10.96 5.89 -0.57
CA GLU A 59 10.60 6.71 -1.71
C GLU A 59 10.18 5.87 -2.93
N ARG A 60 10.90 4.78 -3.20
CA ARG A 60 10.58 3.87 -4.31
C ARG A 60 9.29 3.11 -4.05
N ALA A 61 9.10 2.62 -2.84
CA ALA A 61 7.85 1.99 -2.39
C ALA A 61 6.67 2.96 -2.58
N LEU A 62 6.80 4.20 -2.11
CA LEU A 62 5.77 5.22 -2.24
C LEU A 62 5.46 5.56 -3.69
N GLN A 63 6.47 5.67 -4.57
CA GLN A 63 6.23 5.93 -5.99
C GLN A 63 5.51 4.76 -6.67
N ALA A 64 5.88 3.51 -6.37
CA ALA A 64 5.21 2.35 -6.92
C ALA A 64 3.75 2.25 -6.42
N ALA A 65 3.54 2.43 -5.12
CA ALA A 65 2.23 2.44 -4.49
C ALA A 65 1.33 3.56 -5.03
N GLN A 66 1.83 4.79 -5.14
CA GLN A 66 1.05 5.92 -5.70
C GLN A 66 0.63 5.69 -7.15
N ARG A 67 1.49 5.10 -7.99
CA ARG A 67 1.12 4.74 -9.37
C ARG A 67 0.01 3.71 -9.40
N TRP A 68 0.07 2.72 -8.53
CA TRP A 68 -0.97 1.70 -8.44
C TRP A 68 -2.28 2.28 -7.87
N ALA A 69 -2.20 3.05 -6.77
CA ALA A 69 -3.33 3.72 -6.15
C ALA A 69 -4.09 4.61 -7.14
N GLY A 70 -3.37 5.42 -7.93
CA GLY A 70 -3.99 6.28 -8.94
C GLY A 70 -4.67 5.52 -10.08
N ARG A 71 -4.27 4.27 -10.36
CA ARG A 71 -4.92 3.44 -11.38
C ARG A 71 -6.22 2.81 -10.89
N PHE A 72 -6.30 2.52 -9.59
CA PHE A 72 -7.42 1.80 -8.98
C PHE A 72 -8.23 2.64 -8.00
N ASN A 73 -8.07 3.98 -8.05
CA ASN A 73 -8.74 4.95 -7.19
C ASN A 73 -8.64 4.64 -5.70
N VAL A 74 -7.49 4.15 -5.24
CA VAL A 74 -7.24 4.00 -3.81
C VAL A 74 -6.92 5.36 -3.21
N GLU A 75 -7.72 5.78 -2.24
CA GLU A 75 -7.65 7.13 -1.67
C GLU A 75 -6.52 7.30 -0.66
N THR A 76 -6.18 6.24 0.09
CA THR A 76 -5.19 6.30 1.17
C THR A 76 -4.15 5.19 1.06
N ILE A 77 -2.89 5.54 1.28
CA ILE A 77 -1.77 4.61 1.43
C ILE A 77 -1.32 4.66 2.88
N TYR A 78 -1.44 3.54 3.59
CA TYR A 78 -0.94 3.45 4.96
C TYR A 78 0.47 2.88 4.98
N VAL A 79 1.38 3.57 5.67
CA VAL A 79 2.79 3.24 5.74
C VAL A 79 3.13 2.89 7.18
N PHE A 80 3.48 1.63 7.42
CA PHE A 80 3.83 1.10 8.73
C PHE A 80 5.35 1.10 8.88
N LEU A 81 5.87 1.95 9.76
CA LEU A 81 7.30 2.12 9.99
C LEU A 81 7.68 1.77 11.44
N LYS A 82 8.86 1.19 11.64
CA LYS A 82 9.46 1.11 12.97
C LYS A 82 9.97 2.49 13.38
N ARG A 83 9.47 3.02 14.50
CA ARG A 83 9.97 4.27 15.10
C ARG A 83 11.11 4.04 16.09
#